data_AF-X1TK46-F1
#
_entry.id   AF-X1TK46-F1
#
_cell.length_a   1.000
_cell.length_b   1.000
_cell.length_c   1.000
_cell.angle_alpha   90.00
_cell.angle_beta   90.00
_cell.angle_gamma   90.00
#
_symmetry.space_group_name_H-M   'P 1'
#
loop_
_entity.id
_entity.type
_entity.pdbx_description
1 polymer ?
#
loop_
_entity_poly.entity_id
_entity_poly.type
_entity_poly.pdbx_seq_one_letter_code
_entity_poly.pdbx_strand_id
1 'polypeptide(L)'
;MGVLNQILGSLGIENQRWIQDERLAMLCCVIPTVWAGMGPGCLIYLAALKGIPDELYEAADVDGANFWDKIRCIVLPYLKALI
;
A
#
# COMPACT_ATOMS: atom_id res chain seq x y z
N MET A 1 -15.91 14.93 21.53
CA MET A 1 -16.52 13.87 20.69
C MET A 1 -15.89 13.97 19.31
N GLY A 2 -14.93 13.11 18.98
CA GLY A 2 -14.22 13.17 17.69
C GLY A 2 -15.12 12.82 16.51
N VAL A 3 -14.78 13.33 15.31
CA VAL A 3 -15.53 13.09 14.05
C VAL A 3 -15.71 11.59 13.78
N LEU A 4 -14.68 10.78 14.04
CA LEU A 4 -14.74 9.32 13.93
C LEU A 4 -15.82 8.70 14.82
N ASN A 5 -16.00 9.17 16.05
CA ASN A 5 -17.04 8.66 16.94
C ASN A 5 -18.44 9.13 16.56
N GLN A 6 -18.59 10.26 15.86
CA GLN A 6 -19.88 10.66 15.29
C GLN A 6 -20.29 9.76 14.13
N ILE A 7 -19.34 9.39 13.27
CA ILE A 7 -19.57 8.46 12.15
C ILE A 7 -19.86 7.03 12.66
N LEU A 8 -19.13 6.56 13.67
CA LEU A 8 -19.42 5.26 14.29
C LEU A 8 -20.78 5.26 15.01
N GLY A 9 -21.12 6.36 15.68
CA GLY A 9 -22.41 6.52 16.33
C GLY A 9 -23.59 6.50 15.34
N SER A 10 -23.44 7.06 14.14
CA SER A 10 -24.48 6.97 13.10
C SER A 10 -24.64 5.56 12.52
N LEU A 11 -23.65 4.69 12.70
CA LEU A 11 -23.67 3.26 12.35
C LEU A 11 -24.10 2.36 13.51
N GLY A 12 -24.50 2.92 14.65
CA GLY A 12 -24.93 2.16 15.84
C GLY A 12 -23.78 1.55 16.65
N ILE A 13 -22.54 1.96 16.40
CA ILE A 13 -21.35 1.48 17.11
C ILE A 13 -21.06 2.38 18.31
N GLU A 14 -20.79 1.78 19.47
CA GLU A 14 -20.48 2.51 20.70
C GLU A 14 -19.20 3.36 20.57
N ASN A 15 -19.19 4.46 21.32
CA ASN A 15 -18.15 5.48 21.29
C ASN A 15 -16.77 4.90 21.68
N GLN A 16 -15.85 4.82 20.72
CA GLN A 16 -14.54 4.22 20.92
C GLN A 16 -13.56 5.19 21.59
N ARG A 17 -12.79 4.69 22.55
CA ARG A 17 -11.78 5.45 23.27
C ARG A 17 -10.41 5.33 22.59
N TRP A 18 -10.31 5.87 21.38
CA TRP A 18 -9.17 5.73 20.46
C TRP A 18 -7.77 5.89 21.06
N ILE A 19 -7.58 6.77 22.03
CA ILE A 19 -6.26 7.03 22.66
C ILE A 19 -6.16 6.42 24.07
N GLN A 20 -7.28 6.13 24.73
CA GLN A 20 -7.26 5.61 26.11
C GLN A 20 -7.25 4.08 26.17
N ASP A 21 -7.69 3.41 25.10
CA ASP A 21 -7.52 1.98 24.94
C ASP A 21 -6.14 1.71 24.33
N GLU A 22 -5.27 0.97 25.03
CA GLU A 22 -3.89 0.68 24.59
C GLU A 22 -3.81 0.07 23.19
N ARG A 23 -4.77 -0.78 22.80
CA ARG A 23 -4.75 -1.44 21.47
C ARG A 23 -5.13 -0.47 20.38
N LEU A 24 -6.17 0.34 20.61
CA LEU A 24 -6.58 1.37 19.65
C LEU A 24 -5.56 2.49 19.56
N ALA A 25 -4.94 2.88 20.69
CA ALA A 25 -3.92 3.92 20.74
C ALA A 25 -2.70 3.57 19.90
N MET A 26 -2.21 2.33 20.00
CA MET A 26 -1.13 1.83 19.17
C MET A 26 -1.48 1.92 17.68
N LEU A 27 -2.69 1.50 17.27
CA LEU A 27 -3.12 1.59 15.87
C LEU A 27 -3.25 3.04 15.41
N CYS A 28 -3.81 3.92 16.24
CA CYS A 28 -3.96 5.35 15.96
C CYS A 28 -2.61 6.08 15.81
N CYS A 29 -1.53 5.55 16.37
CA CYS A 29 -0.17 6.05 16.15
C CYS A 29 0.49 5.42 14.92
N VAL A 30 0.46 4.09 14.81
CA VAL A 30 1.17 3.35 13.75
C VAL A 30 0.61 3.66 12.37
N ILE A 31 -0.72 3.73 12.19
CA ILE A 31 -1.33 3.94 10.86
C ILE A 31 -0.89 5.29 10.26
N PRO A 32 -1.02 6.44 10.96
CA PRO A 32 -0.52 7.71 10.44
C PRO A 32 0.98 7.74 10.21
N THR A 33 1.77 7.09 11.08
CA THR A 33 3.24 7.03 10.90
C THR A 33 3.62 6.25 9.65
N VAL A 34 3.00 5.10 9.40
CA VAL A 34 3.23 4.31 8.18
C VAL A 34 2.77 5.09 6.95
N TRP A 35 1.61 5.75 7.02
CA TRP A 35 1.09 6.58 5.94
C TRP A 35 2.05 7.73 5.58
N ALA A 36 2.52 8.46 6.60
CA ALA A 36 3.47 9.56 6.42
C ALA A 36 4.81 9.07 5.85
N GLY A 37 5.25 7.87 6.25
CA GLY A 37 6.49 7.25 5.76
C GLY A 37 6.40 6.65 4.36
N MET A 38 5.20 6.27 3.88
CA MET A 38 5.02 5.63 2.56
C MET A 38 5.27 6.55 1.38
N GLY A 39 5.03 7.86 1.51
CA GLY A 39 5.06 8.80 0.39
C GLY A 39 6.34 8.75 -0.46
N PRO A 40 7.53 8.95 0.12
CA PRO A 40 8.79 8.90 -0.62
C PRO A 40 9.08 7.52 -1.23
N GLY A 41 8.81 6.44 -0.49
CA GLY A 41 9.01 5.07 -0.96
C GLY A 41 8.21 4.76 -2.23
N CYS A 42 6.93 5.15 -2.25
CA CYS A 42 6.06 4.98 -3.42
C CYS A 42 6.61 5.66 -4.69
N LEU A 43 7.23 6.84 -4.56
CA LEU A 43 7.81 7.55 -5.70
C LEU A 43 9.03 6.81 -6.26
N ILE A 44 9.86 6.24 -5.40
CA ILE A 44 11.03 5.46 -5.82
C ILE A 44 10.58 4.18 -6.53
N TYR A 45 9.59 3.46 -6.00
CA TYR A 45 9.01 2.30 -6.67
C TYR A 45 8.39 2.67 -8.02
N LEU A 46 7.68 3.80 -8.12
CA LEU A 46 7.13 4.27 -9.40
C LEU A 46 8.22 4.60 -10.42
N ALA A 47 9.31 5.23 -9.98
CA ALA A 47 10.45 5.52 -10.84
C ALA A 47 11.11 4.23 -11.37
N ALA A 48 11.27 3.23 -10.50
CA ALA A 48 11.79 1.92 -10.89
C ALA A 48 10.86 1.20 -11.88
N LEU A 49 9.54 1.22 -11.63
CA LEU A 49 8.55 0.65 -12.55
C LEU A 49 8.60 1.30 -13.94
N LYS A 50 8.73 2.62 -14.00
CA LYS A 50 8.90 3.36 -15.27
C LYS A 50 10.21 3.05 -15.99
N GLY A 51 11.19 2.50 -15.29
CA GLY A 51 12.45 2.07 -15.88
C GLY A 51 12.39 0.70 -16.54
N ILE A 52 11.32 -0.08 -16.33
CA ILE A 52 11.18 -1.41 -16.95
C ILE A 52 10.95 -1.24 -18.46
N PRO A 53 11.79 -1.83 -19.32
CA PRO A 53 11.58 -1.76 -20.77
C PRO A 53 10.25 -2.40 -21.18
N ASP A 54 9.49 -1.71 -22.03
CA ASP A 54 8.18 -2.19 -22.52
C ASP A 54 8.28 -3.52 -23.29
N GLU A 55 9.43 -3.76 -23.93
CA GLU A 55 9.76 -5.00 -24.65
C GLU A 55 9.60 -6.26 -23.78
N LEU A 56 9.85 -6.18 -22.46
CA LEU A 56 9.66 -7.31 -21.55
C LEU A 56 8.18 -7.66 -21.37
N TYR A 57 7.30 -6.65 -21.34
CA TYR A 57 5.87 -6.86 -21.23
C TYR A 57 5.28 -7.39 -22.54
N GLU A 58 5.74 -6.86 -23.67
CA GLU A 58 5.33 -7.33 -25.00
C GLU A 58 5.78 -8.77 -25.24
N ALA A 59 7.02 -9.12 -24.88
CA ALA A 59 7.51 -10.50 -24.95
C ALA A 59 6.65 -11.44 -24.07
N ALA A 60 6.34 -11.02 -22.85
CA ALA A 60 5.47 -11.80 -21.96
C ALA A 60 4.03 -11.93 -22.50
N ASP A 61 3.50 -10.93 -23.20
CA ASP A 61 2.20 -11.02 -23.88
C ASP A 61 2.24 -12.04 -25.03
N VAL A 62 3.31 -12.05 -25.82
CA VAL A 62 3.51 -13.03 -26.89
C VAL A 62 3.62 -14.45 -26.33
N ASP A 63 4.26 -14.61 -25.18
CA ASP A 63 4.36 -15.89 -24.45
C ASP A 63 3.05 -16.29 -23.72
N GLY A 64 2.02 -15.44 -23.74
CA GLY A 64 0.72 -15.72 -23.11
C GLY A 64 0.69 -15.55 -21.59
N ALA A 65 1.64 -14.79 -21.03
CA ALA A 65 1.73 -14.54 -19.59
C ALA A 65 0.57 -13.67 -19.09
N ASN A 66 -0.05 -14.08 -17.98
CA ASN A 66 -1.10 -13.30 -17.34
C ASN A 66 -0.53 -12.17 -16.45
N PHE A 67 -1.40 -11.34 -15.90
CA PHE A 67 -1.01 -10.22 -15.03
C PHE A 67 -0.17 -10.64 -13.82
N TRP A 68 -0.50 -11.76 -13.17
CA TRP A 68 0.24 -12.27 -12.02
C TRP A 68 1.63 -12.80 -12.41
N ASP A 69 1.75 -13.38 -13.60
CA ASP A 69 3.02 -13.84 -14.15
C ASP A 69 3.94 -12.64 -14.41
N LYS A 70 3.43 -11.58 -15.03
CA LYS A 70 4.18 -10.33 -15.24
C LYS A 70 4.60 -9.68 -13.91
N ILE A 71 3.74 -9.69 -12.89
CA ILE A 71 4.12 -9.22 -11.56
C ILE A 71 5.28 -10.04 -10.99
N ARG A 72 5.18 -11.38 -11.01
CA ARG A 72 6.19 -12.24 -10.38
C ARG A 72 7.49 -12.36 -11.15
N CYS A 73 7.44 -12.33 -12.48
CA CYS A 73 8.58 -12.62 -13.35
C CYS A 73 9.25 -11.36 -13.91
N ILE A 74 8.54 -10.22 -13.98
CA ILE A 74 9.11 -8.96 -14.47
C ILE A 74 9.20 -7.94 -13.34
N VAL A 75 8.06 -7.60 -12.73
CA VAL A 75 7.99 -6.49 -11.76
C VAL A 75 8.76 -6.79 -10.48
N LEU A 76 8.51 -7.92 -9.81
CA LEU A 76 9.17 -8.25 -8.55
C LEU A 76 10.69 -8.40 -8.69
N PRO A 77 11.24 -9.10 -9.72
CA PRO A 77 12.68 -9.20 -9.91
C PRO A 77 13.32 -7.84 -10.19
N TYR A 78 12.64 -6.97 -10.95
CA TYR A 78 13.14 -5.63 -11.25
C TYR A 78 13.15 -4.73 -10.02
N LEU A 79 12.08 -4.76 -9.22
CA LEU A 79 12.00 -4.02 -7.96
C LEU A 79 12.95 -4.56 -6.88
N LYS A 80 13.31 -5.84 -6.91
CA LYS A 80 14.30 -6.43 -5.98
C LYS A 80 15.65 -5.74 -6.06
N ALA A 81 16.03 -5.16 -7.20
CA ALA A 81 17.28 -4.41 -7.32
C ALA A 81 17.29 -3.11 -6.49
N LEU A 82 16.12 -2.65 -6.03
CA LEU A 82 15.97 -1.42 -5.25
C LEU A 82 16.02 -1.65 -3.72
N ILE A 83 15.82 -2.89 -3.26
CA ILE A 83 15.62 -3.27 -1.86
C ILE A 83 16.86 -4.02 -1.35
#